data_AF-A0A6N9PW59-F1
#
_entry.id   AF-A0A6N9PW59-F1
#
_cell.length_a   1.000
_cell.length_b   1.000
_cell.length_c   1.000
_cell.angle_alpha   90.00
_cell.angle_beta   90.00
_cell.angle_gamma   90.00
#
_symmetry.space_group_name_H-M   'P 1'
#
loop_
_entity.id
_entity.type
_entity.pdbx_description
1 polymer ?
#
loop_
_entity_poly.entity_id
_entity_poly.type
_entity_poly.pdbx_seq_one_letter_code
_entity_poly.pdbx_strand_id
1 'polypeptide(L)' 'SSLEDELLYRRLCKLPEDDLELLTLLIVDGYRQADVARLWNCSRNVIYKRLKKIKIFLNQG' A
#
# COMPACT_ATOMS: atom_id res chain seq x y z
N SER A 1 7.83 10.04 16.57
CA SER A 1 8.17 9.58 17.93
C SER A 1 7.84 8.09 18.01
N SER A 2 8.55 7.26 18.80
CA SER A 2 8.40 5.78 18.76
C SER A 2 6.96 5.26 18.89
N LEU A 3 6.07 6.05 19.50
CA LEU A 3 4.64 5.75 19.63
C LEU A 3 3.88 5.87 18.29
N GLU A 4 4.21 6.88 17.47
CA GLU A 4 3.61 7.08 16.15
C GLU A 4 4.00 5.94 15.19
N ASP A 5 5.26 5.49 15.27
CA ASP A 5 5.76 4.37 14.49
C ASP A 5 5.08 3.06 14.91
N GLU A 6 4.84 2.87 16.21
CA GLU A 6 4.11 1.69 16.71
C GLU A 6 2.64 1.69 16.29
N LEU A 7 1.96 2.85 16.32
CA LEU A 7 0.59 2.98 15.84
C LEU A 7 0.49 2.73 14.34
N LEU A 8 1.43 3.27 13.56
CA LEU A 8 1.54 3.02 12.13
C LEU A 8 1.77 1.54 11.85
N TYR A 9 2.69 0.90 12.57
CA TYR A 9 2.96 -0.53 12.45
C TYR A 9 1.70 -1.37 12.74
N ARG A 10 0.98 -1.07 13.81
CA ARG A 10 -0.29 -1.75 14.15
C ARG A 10 -1.35 -1.57 13.06
N ARG A 11 -1.38 -0.43 12.35
CA ARG A 11 -2.27 -0.23 11.20
C ARG A 11 -1.81 -1.00 9.99
N LEU A 12 -0.50 -1.01 9.68
CA LEU A 12 0.05 -1.83 8.60
C LEU A 12 -0.32 -3.30 8.79
N CYS A 13 -0.18 -3.86 10.00
CA CYS A 13 -0.59 -5.24 10.28
C CYS A 13 -2.09 -5.54 10.08
N LYS A 14 -2.94 -4.52 9.95
CA LYS A 14 -4.38 -4.67 9.73
C LYS A 14 -4.78 -4.48 8.25
N LEU A 15 -3.83 -4.13 7.38
CA LEU A 15 -4.11 -4.05 5.95
C LEU A 15 -4.41 -5.45 5.38
N PRO A 16 -5.29 -5.55 4.38
CA PRO A 16 -5.42 -6.76 3.58
C PRO A 16 -4.08 -7.20 2.98
N GLU A 17 -3.89 -8.51 2.81
CA GLU A 17 -2.65 -9.08 2.26
C GLU A 17 -2.27 -8.48 0.91
N ASP A 18 -3.23 -8.38 -0.02
CA ASP A 18 -3.01 -7.70 -1.29
C ASP A 18 -2.53 -6.24 -1.13
N ASP A 19 -3.07 -5.50 -0.16
CA ASP A 19 -2.69 -4.10 0.04
C ASP A 19 -1.27 -4.01 0.61
N LEU A 20 -0.87 -4.97 1.45
CA LEU A 20 0.51 -5.13 1.90
C LEU A 20 1.44 -5.48 0.74
N GLU A 21 1.07 -6.44 -0.09
CA GLU A 21 1.83 -6.83 -1.28
C GLU A 21 2.03 -5.65 -2.23
N LEU A 22 0.99 -4.83 -2.44
CA LEU A 22 1.09 -3.60 -3.23
C LEU A 22 2.13 -2.63 -2.65
N LEU A 23 2.17 -2.46 -1.34
CA LEU A 23 3.16 -1.61 -0.68
C LEU A 23 4.57 -2.20 -0.79
N THR A 24 4.73 -3.50 -0.61
CA THR A 24 6.01 -4.20 -0.78
C THR A 24 6.56 -3.98 -2.18
N LEU A 25 5.77 -4.29 -3.22
CA LEU A 25 6.18 -4.12 -4.61
C LEU A 25 6.62 -2.69 -4.94
N LEU A 26 5.86 -1.69 -4.46
CA LEU A 26 6.13 -0.29 -4.82
C LEU A 26 7.25 0.35 -4.00
N ILE A 27 7.34 0.05 -2.70
CA ILE A 27 8.20 0.76 -1.76
C ILE A 27 9.48 -0.03 -1.45
N VAL A 28 9.36 -1.35 -1.30
CA VAL A 28 10.50 -2.23 -0.97
C VAL A 28 11.20 -2.67 -2.25
N ASP A 29 10.43 -3.18 -3.22
CA ASP A 29 11.00 -3.72 -4.46
C ASP A 29 11.18 -2.66 -5.57
N GLY A 30 10.64 -1.46 -5.36
CA GLY A 30 10.86 -0.30 -6.24
C GLY A 30 10.11 -0.36 -7.59
N TYR A 31 9.07 -1.18 -7.71
CA TYR A 31 8.26 -1.24 -8.92
C TYR A 31 7.51 0.08 -9.14
N ARG A 32 7.26 0.41 -10.42
CA ARG A 32 6.33 1.51 -10.74
C ARG A 32 4.90 0.98 -10.72
N GLN A 33 3.93 1.86 -10.45
CA GLN A 33 2.50 1.49 -10.51
C GLN A 33 2.09 0.88 -11.85
N ALA A 34 2.73 1.30 -12.95
CA ALA A 34 2.49 0.72 -14.27
C ALA A 34 2.97 -0.73 -14.39
N ASP A 35 4.06 -1.08 -13.70
CA ASP A 35 4.64 -2.42 -13.71
C ASP A 35 3.78 -3.35 -12.87
N VAL A 36 3.36 -2.91 -11.68
CA VAL A 36 2.43 -3.66 -10.81
C VAL A 36 1.08 -3.86 -11.49
N ALA A 37 0.56 -2.84 -12.18
CA ALA A 37 -0.69 -2.98 -12.93
C ALA A 37 -0.61 -4.08 -14.00
N ARG A 38 0.53 -4.20 -14.70
CA ARG A 38 0.76 -5.29 -15.66
C ARG A 38 0.91 -6.64 -14.95
N LEU A 39 1.68 -6.71 -13.86
CA LEU A 39 1.88 -7.91 -13.06
C LEU A 39 0.55 -8.48 -12.53
N TRP A 40 -0.33 -7.61 -12.05
CA TRP A 40 -1.63 -7.96 -11.51
C TRP A 40 -2.74 -8.05 -12.56
N ASN A 41 -2.38 -7.91 -13.84
CA ASN A 41 -3.31 -7.94 -14.98
C ASN A 41 -4.52 -7.00 -14.79
N CYS A 42 -4.27 -5.77 -14.33
CA CYS A 42 -5.30 -4.78 -14.07
C CYS A 42 -4.92 -3.41 -14.64
N SER A 43 -5.87 -2.46 -14.61
CA SER A 43 -5.59 -1.09 -15.05
C SER A 43 -4.77 -0.32 -14.00
N ARG A 44 -3.93 0.62 -14.45
CA ARG A 44 -3.22 1.56 -13.57
C ARG A 44 -4.16 2.32 -12.61
N ASN A 45 -5.40 2.57 -13.03
CA ASN A 45 -6.40 3.24 -12.20
C ASN A 45 -6.82 2.39 -10.99
N VAL A 46 -6.81 1.06 -11.10
CA VAL A 46 -7.07 0.16 -9.97
C VAL A 46 -5.98 0.34 -8.92
N ILE A 47 -4.71 0.28 -9.33
CA ILE A 47 -3.56 0.50 -8.45
C ILE A 47 -3.62 1.88 -7.79
N TYR A 48 -3.87 2.93 -8.55
CA TYR A 48 -4.02 4.29 -8.02
C TYR A 48 -5.13 4.40 -6.97
N LYS A 49 -6.32 3.84 -7.24
CA LYS A 49 -7.44 3.84 -6.29
C LYS A 49 -7.12 3.04 -5.03
N ARG A 50 -6.41 1.91 -5.17
CA ARG A 50 -6.01 1.04 -4.05
C ARG A 50 -5.01 1.77 -3.15
N LEU A 51 -3.97 2.36 -3.72
CA LEU A 51 -3.02 3.24 -3.00
C LEU A 51 -3.70 4.41 -2.28
N LYS A 52 -4.67 5.06 -2.93
CA LYS A 52 -5.42 6.16 -2.30
C LYS A 52 -6.17 5.68 -1.06
N LYS A 53 -6.79 4.50 -1.11
CA LYS A 53 -7.49 3.89 0.06
C LYS A 53 -6.50 3.54 1.17
N ILE A 54 -5.38 2.90 0.83
CA ILE A 54 -4.32 2.55 1.79
C ILE A 54 -3.82 3.82 2.50
N LYS A 55 -3.51 4.89 1.75
CA LYS A 55 -3.05 6.16 2.33
C LYS A 55 -4.08 6.77 3.27
N ILE A 56 -5.37 6.74 2.92
CA ILE A 56 -6.44 7.22 3.81
C ILE A 56 -6.47 6.37 5.08
N PHE A 57 -6.43 5.05 4.97
CA PHE A 57 -6.48 4.14 6.11
C PHE A 57 -5.29 4.34 7.07
N LEU A 58 -4.07 4.48 6.55
CA LEU A 58 -2.88 4.69 7.37
C LEU A 58 -2.89 6.08 8.03
N ASN A 59 -3.43 7.09 7.36
CA ASN A 59 -3.54 8.47 7.86
C ASN A 59 -4.77 8.75 8.74
N GLN A 60 -5.68 7.78 8.94
CA GLN A 60 -6.78 7.93 9.89
C GLN A 60 -6.24 7.92 11.32
N GLY A 61 -5.81 9.10 11.79
CA GLY A 61 -5.51 9.45 13.18
C GLY A 61 -6.77 9.58 14.00
#